data_AF-N6UYR1-F1
#
_entry.id   AF-N6UYR1-F1
#
_cell.length_a   1.000
_cell.length_b   1.000
_cell.length_c   1.000
_cell.angle_alpha   90.00
_cell.angle_beta   90.00
_cell.angle_gamma   90.00
#
_symmetry.space_group_name_H-M   'P 1'
#
loop_
_entity.id
_entity.type
_entity.pdbx_description
1 polymer ?
#
loop_
_entity_poly.entity_id
_entity_poly.type
_entity_poly.pdbx_seq_one_letter_code
_entity_poly.pdbx_strand_id
1 'polypeptide(L)'
;MTGRLQTVIPAIVAAVTAAYRFVATADRGELSRRRRRLMGLSAIHTDPAICAAIDVVEKVFIRDFKWSFRRLSYPQESGIDARAEVLDDGWSTGRFLPMQIRLISPEKDDSGNYLHRVERHCLDYWASHSLSVCVFLFDPDRGDVLWQWVEMESHNNVGREQLLAIPASNVLDASARLAFEEAISSDPQRLLRSAFAVDRALMERIGEHTAIFIWDEWGDSSPVFCNLRIILDNGEPEIRVDYRIRAHDLHELMIQLFPWACYSYVEPIKEYSGEVAVHMLEVEVRPGALAYLEAEEFLEAGYPEESDPASPETEDYITAEEEAAFWRSRKTPASGDPES
;
A
#
# COMPACT_ATOMS: atom_id res chain seq x y z
N MET A 1 35.67 -9.03 19.93
CA MET A 1 35.65 -7.93 20.93
C MET A 1 34.43 -8.11 21.83
N THR A 2 34.44 -9.18 22.62
CA THR A 2 33.25 -9.87 23.14
C THR A 2 33.01 -9.56 24.63
N GLY A 3 33.17 -8.29 25.03
CA GLY A 3 33.32 -7.93 26.45
C GLY A 3 32.47 -6.76 26.97
N ARG A 4 31.67 -6.08 26.14
CA ARG A 4 30.89 -4.90 26.58
C ARG A 4 29.37 -5.08 26.61
N LEU A 5 28.82 -6.11 25.96
CA LEU A 5 27.36 -6.37 25.92
C LEU A 5 26.81 -7.02 27.21
N GLN A 6 27.64 -7.70 28.01
CA GLN A 6 27.19 -8.35 29.25
C GLN A 6 26.82 -7.38 30.39
N THR A 7 27.18 -6.10 30.29
CA THR A 7 27.00 -5.13 31.38
C THR A 7 25.80 -4.19 31.18
N VAL A 8 25.26 -4.10 29.97
CA VAL A 8 24.14 -3.18 29.64
C VAL A 8 22.78 -3.87 29.80
N ILE A 9 22.71 -5.17 29.49
CA ILE A 9 21.49 -6.00 29.57
C ILE A 9 20.84 -5.98 30.98
N PRO A 10 21.57 -6.12 32.11
CA PRO A 10 20.95 -6.14 33.43
C PRO A 10 20.34 -4.80 33.86
N ALA A 11 20.89 -3.68 33.38
CA ALA A 11 20.45 -2.34 33.77
C ALA A 11 19.13 -1.92 33.09
N ILE A 12 18.93 -2.34 31.84
CA ILE A 12 17.70 -2.10 31.07
C ILE A 12 16.52 -2.91 31.66
N VAL A 13 16.77 -4.15 32.09
CA VAL A 13 15.77 -5.01 32.73
C VAL A 13 15.20 -4.42 34.02
N ALA A 14 16.03 -3.73 34.82
CA ALA A 14 15.58 -3.09 36.06
C ALA A 14 14.68 -1.86 35.83
N ALA A 15 14.92 -1.09 34.77
CA ALA A 15 14.17 0.12 34.45
C ALA A 15 12.76 -0.18 33.88
N VAL A 16 12.65 -1.22 33.04
CA VAL A 16 11.35 -1.67 32.46
C VAL A 16 10.40 -2.17 33.55
N THR A 17 10.93 -2.81 34.61
CA THR A 17 10.14 -3.34 35.73
C THR A 17 9.48 -2.24 36.59
N ALA A 18 10.05 -1.02 36.61
CA ALA A 18 9.55 0.09 37.43
C ALA A 18 8.43 0.90 36.74
N ALA A 19 8.49 1.07 35.42
CA ALA A 19 7.52 1.87 34.66
C ALA A 19 6.14 1.19 34.55
N TYR A 20 6.11 -0.15 34.54
CA TYR A 20 4.90 -0.94 34.37
C TYR A 20 3.88 -0.83 35.52
N ARG A 21 4.31 -0.41 36.72
CA ARG A 21 3.40 -0.22 37.87
C ARG A 21 2.53 1.04 37.79
N PHE A 22 2.81 1.98 36.89
CA PHE A 22 2.13 3.29 36.87
C PHE A 22 1.01 3.41 35.82
N VAL A 23 1.04 2.61 34.75
CA VAL A 23 0.13 2.75 33.61
C VAL A 23 -1.19 1.96 33.79
N ALA A 24 -1.22 0.96 34.68
CA ALA A 24 -2.36 0.05 34.84
C ALA A 24 -3.65 0.66 35.45
N THR A 25 -3.66 1.95 35.83
CA THR A 25 -4.78 2.53 36.60
C THR A 25 -5.56 3.66 35.93
N ALA A 26 -5.30 4.00 34.67
CA ALA A 26 -6.03 5.08 34.00
C ALA A 26 -6.73 4.62 32.72
N ASP A 27 -8.04 4.89 32.67
CA ASP A 27 -8.82 5.08 31.44
C ASP A 27 -9.57 3.87 30.80
N ARG A 28 -10.59 3.35 31.49
CA ARG A 28 -11.61 2.45 30.90
C ARG A 28 -13.04 3.04 30.86
N GLY A 29 -13.24 4.29 31.29
CA GLY A 29 -14.58 4.84 31.58
C GLY A 29 -15.26 5.63 30.46
N GLU A 30 -14.53 6.50 29.76
CA GLU A 30 -15.15 7.57 28.96
C GLU A 30 -15.46 7.20 27.50
N LEU A 31 -14.68 6.28 26.92
CA LEU A 31 -14.82 5.88 25.51
C LEU A 31 -16.15 5.14 25.21
N SER A 32 -16.74 4.46 26.21
CA SER A 32 -17.96 3.66 26.03
C SER A 32 -19.25 4.50 25.92
N ARG A 33 -19.25 5.74 26.43
CA ARG A 33 -20.43 6.62 26.42
C ARG A 33 -20.55 7.45 25.14
N ARG A 34 -19.43 7.82 24.51
CA ARG A 34 -19.42 8.49 23.19
C ARG A 34 -19.92 7.57 22.06
N ARG A 35 -19.55 6.29 22.09
CA ARG A 35 -19.92 5.30 21.07
C ARG A 35 -21.44 5.06 20.98
N ARG A 36 -22.18 5.18 22.09
CA ARG A 36 -23.64 5.00 22.12
C ARG A 36 -24.44 6.19 21.61
N ARG A 37 -23.85 7.39 21.52
CA ARG A 37 -24.54 8.58 20.97
C ARG A 37 -24.39 8.72 19.45
N LEU A 38 -23.34 8.15 18.84
CA LEU A 38 -23.11 8.23 17.39
C LEU A 38 -23.88 7.17 16.58
N MET A 39 -24.29 6.05 17.17
CA MET A 39 -25.03 5.00 16.44
C MET A 39 -26.54 5.29 16.24
N GLY A 40 -27.04 6.44 16.71
CA GLY A 40 -28.47 6.79 16.64
C GLY A 40 -28.89 7.74 15.52
N LEU A 41 -27.96 8.23 14.70
CA LEU A 41 -28.24 9.31 13.73
C LEU A 41 -27.41 9.13 12.45
N SER A 42 -27.85 8.27 11.53
CA SER A 42 -27.47 8.36 10.11
C SER A 42 -28.28 7.34 9.30
N ALA A 43 -29.57 7.63 9.10
CA ALA A 43 -30.30 7.10 7.95
C ALA A 43 -30.33 8.23 6.92
N ILE A 44 -29.19 8.46 6.25
CA ILE A 44 -29.11 9.44 5.17
C ILE A 44 -29.98 8.93 4.03
N HIS A 45 -30.83 9.81 3.49
CA HIS A 45 -31.66 9.55 2.33
C HIS A 45 -30.77 9.26 1.11
N THR A 46 -30.42 8.00 0.92
CA THR A 46 -29.88 7.51 -0.35
C THR A 46 -31.06 7.23 -1.28
N ASP A 47 -31.00 7.76 -2.51
CA ASP A 47 -31.94 7.48 -3.59
C ASP A 47 -32.26 5.97 -3.65
N PRO A 48 -33.55 5.55 -3.62
CA PRO A 48 -33.93 4.14 -3.70
C PRO A 48 -33.28 3.38 -4.87
N ALA A 49 -33.05 4.05 -6.00
CA ALA A 49 -32.40 3.45 -7.16
C ALA A 49 -30.90 3.18 -6.90
N ILE A 50 -30.22 4.08 -6.19
CA ILE A 50 -28.83 3.89 -5.76
C ILE A 50 -28.75 2.80 -4.69
N CYS A 51 -29.70 2.73 -3.77
CA CYS A 51 -29.78 1.62 -2.81
C CYS A 51 -29.91 0.26 -3.52
N ALA A 52 -30.77 0.16 -4.52
CA ALA A 52 -30.92 -1.05 -5.32
C ALA A 52 -29.63 -1.40 -6.09
N ALA A 53 -28.94 -0.40 -6.65
CA ALA A 53 -27.64 -0.60 -7.28
C ALA A 53 -26.60 -1.16 -6.30
N ILE A 54 -26.53 -0.60 -5.09
CA ILE A 54 -25.63 -1.09 -4.02
C ILE A 54 -25.96 -2.54 -3.66
N ASP A 55 -27.24 -2.90 -3.55
CA ASP A 55 -27.66 -4.27 -3.24
C ASP A 55 -27.19 -5.27 -4.32
N VAL A 56 -27.29 -4.89 -5.60
CA VAL A 56 -26.84 -5.72 -6.73
C VAL A 56 -25.32 -5.92 -6.69
N VAL A 57 -24.56 -4.83 -6.49
CA VAL A 57 -23.10 -4.87 -6.37
C VAL A 57 -22.68 -5.73 -5.17
N GLU A 58 -23.25 -5.47 -3.99
CA GLU A 58 -22.98 -6.21 -2.76
C GLU A 58 -23.19 -7.72 -2.95
N LYS A 59 -24.26 -8.10 -3.64
CA LYS A 59 -24.57 -9.50 -3.92
C LYS A 59 -23.46 -10.19 -4.72
N VAL A 60 -22.87 -9.54 -5.71
CA VAL A 60 -21.76 -10.12 -6.49
C VAL A 60 -20.53 -10.33 -5.59
N PHE A 61 -20.13 -9.29 -4.85
CA PHE A 61 -18.96 -9.37 -3.96
C PHE A 61 -19.10 -10.46 -2.88
N ILE A 62 -20.27 -10.56 -2.24
CA ILE A 62 -20.50 -11.56 -1.19
C ILE A 62 -20.67 -12.96 -1.79
N ARG A 63 -21.51 -13.12 -2.81
CA ARG A 63 -21.88 -14.44 -3.33
C ARG A 63 -20.80 -15.04 -4.22
N ASP A 64 -20.26 -14.25 -5.14
CA ASP A 64 -19.40 -14.73 -6.22
C ASP A 64 -17.92 -14.56 -5.84
N PHE A 65 -17.54 -13.43 -5.24
CA PHE A 65 -16.14 -13.20 -4.86
C PHE A 65 -15.81 -13.75 -3.47
N LYS A 66 -16.84 -13.99 -2.63
CA LYS A 66 -16.69 -14.39 -1.21
C LYS A 66 -15.96 -13.35 -0.37
N TRP A 67 -16.13 -12.07 -0.69
CA TRP A 67 -15.51 -10.95 0.02
C TRP A 67 -16.47 -10.34 1.04
N SER A 68 -15.92 -9.56 1.98
CA SER A 68 -16.77 -8.76 2.86
C SER A 68 -17.14 -7.44 2.17
N PHE A 69 -18.33 -6.93 2.44
CA PHE A 69 -18.84 -5.70 1.84
C PHE A 69 -19.37 -4.78 2.94
N ARG A 70 -19.10 -3.47 2.83
CA ARG A 70 -19.55 -2.47 3.79
C ARG A 70 -19.95 -1.17 3.08
N ARG A 71 -21.21 -0.77 3.29
CA ARG A 71 -21.72 0.56 2.89
C ARG A 71 -21.13 1.65 3.79
N LEU A 72 -20.83 2.81 3.21
CA LEU A 72 -20.35 3.97 3.96
C LEU A 72 -21.48 4.94 4.27
N SER A 73 -21.38 5.62 5.42
CA SER A 73 -22.47 6.44 5.96
C SER A 73 -22.50 7.88 5.44
N TYR A 74 -21.50 8.34 4.68
CA TYR A 74 -21.39 9.72 4.18
C TYR A 74 -20.81 9.81 2.75
N PRO A 75 -21.47 9.18 1.76
CA PRO A 75 -20.93 9.09 0.40
C PRO A 75 -20.84 10.42 -0.34
N GLN A 76 -21.65 11.42 0.07
CA GLN A 76 -21.70 12.74 -0.58
C GLN A 76 -20.44 13.58 -0.32
N GLU A 77 -19.67 13.27 0.73
CA GLU A 77 -18.46 14.03 1.08
C GLU A 77 -17.19 13.43 0.45
N SER A 78 -17.13 12.10 0.33
CA SER A 78 -15.97 11.37 -0.18
C SER A 78 -16.13 10.88 -1.63
N GLY A 79 -17.35 10.87 -2.15
CA GLY A 79 -17.68 10.21 -3.42
C GLY A 79 -17.61 8.68 -3.36
N ILE A 80 -17.42 8.08 -2.19
CA ILE A 80 -17.29 6.62 -2.00
C ILE A 80 -18.55 6.10 -1.28
N ASP A 81 -19.28 5.21 -1.96
CA ASP A 81 -20.54 4.65 -1.49
C ASP A 81 -20.36 3.41 -0.62
N ALA A 82 -19.35 2.61 -0.94
CA ALA A 82 -19.08 1.37 -0.23
C ALA A 82 -17.59 1.01 -0.30
N ARG A 83 -17.23 -0.05 0.43
CA ARG A 83 -15.96 -0.73 0.28
C ARG A 83 -16.14 -2.23 0.37
N ALA A 84 -15.37 -2.98 -0.41
CA ALA A 84 -15.21 -4.43 -0.23
C ALA A 84 -13.85 -4.73 0.42
N GLU A 85 -13.75 -5.82 1.18
CA GLU A 85 -12.50 -6.35 1.71
C GLU A 85 -12.27 -7.76 1.18
N VAL A 86 -11.08 -7.99 0.61
CA VAL A 86 -10.67 -9.32 0.17
C VAL A 86 -10.55 -10.22 1.38
N LEU A 87 -11.19 -11.38 1.32
CA LEU A 87 -11.07 -12.43 2.33
C LEU A 87 -10.20 -13.56 1.77
N ASP A 88 -9.27 -14.04 2.59
CA ASP A 88 -8.46 -15.22 2.31
C ASP A 88 -8.86 -16.34 3.29
N ASP A 89 -9.40 -17.44 2.76
CA ASP A 89 -10.04 -18.51 3.54
C ASP A 89 -11.02 -18.01 4.63
N GLY A 90 -11.74 -16.92 4.33
CA GLY A 90 -12.71 -16.29 5.23
C GLY A 90 -12.11 -15.29 6.23
N TRP A 91 -10.80 -15.09 6.22
CA TRP A 91 -10.10 -14.12 7.06
C TRP A 91 -9.92 -12.78 6.35
N SER A 92 -10.20 -11.70 7.08
CA SER A 92 -9.95 -10.32 6.65
C SER A 92 -8.47 -10.11 6.32
N THR A 93 -8.16 -9.70 5.08
CA THR A 93 -6.77 -9.47 4.64
C THR A 93 -6.32 -8.01 4.79
N GLY A 94 -7.22 -7.09 5.14
CA GLY A 94 -6.93 -5.66 5.17
C GLY A 94 -6.77 -5.02 3.78
N ARG A 95 -6.94 -5.79 2.69
CA ARG A 95 -6.96 -5.28 1.32
C ARG A 95 -8.36 -4.83 0.97
N PHE A 96 -8.53 -3.53 0.74
CA PHE A 96 -9.83 -2.92 0.51
C PHE A 96 -9.97 -2.40 -0.92
N LEU A 97 -11.21 -2.47 -1.42
CA LEU A 97 -11.66 -1.83 -2.64
C LEU A 97 -12.63 -0.71 -2.28
N PRO A 98 -12.22 0.56 -2.30
CA PRO A 98 -13.16 1.68 -2.26
C PRO A 98 -13.92 1.78 -3.59
N MET A 99 -15.21 2.07 -3.50
CA MET A 99 -16.07 2.09 -4.68
C MET A 99 -17.08 3.23 -4.70
N GLN A 100 -17.26 3.81 -5.88
CA GLN A 100 -18.37 4.68 -6.19
C GLN A 100 -19.40 3.91 -7.02
N ILE A 101 -20.68 4.00 -6.66
CA ILE A 101 -21.79 3.30 -7.30
C ILE A 101 -22.79 4.34 -7.80
N ARG A 102 -23.05 4.33 -9.11
CA ARG A 102 -23.93 5.28 -9.79
C ARG A 102 -24.85 4.53 -10.76
N LEU A 103 -25.91 5.20 -11.20
CA LEU A 103 -26.74 4.71 -12.30
C LEU A 103 -26.05 5.01 -13.63
N ILE A 104 -26.25 4.13 -14.60
CA ILE A 104 -25.73 4.32 -15.95
C ILE A 104 -26.39 5.52 -16.63
N SER A 105 -25.59 6.34 -17.31
CA SER A 105 -26.08 7.35 -18.24
C SER A 105 -26.27 6.71 -19.62
N PRO A 106 -27.27 7.11 -20.43
CA PRO A 106 -27.38 6.68 -21.82
C PRO A 106 -26.26 7.25 -22.72
N GLU A 107 -25.47 8.19 -22.22
CA GLU A 107 -24.39 8.84 -22.94
C GLU A 107 -23.23 7.87 -23.24
N LYS A 108 -22.81 7.83 -24.52
CA LYS A 108 -21.72 6.98 -25.01
C LYS A 108 -20.74 7.75 -25.88
N ASP A 109 -19.50 7.30 -25.90
CA ASP A 109 -18.50 7.76 -26.88
C ASP A 109 -18.64 7.04 -28.24
N ASP A 110 -17.83 7.47 -29.22
CA ASP A 110 -17.79 6.89 -30.57
C ASP A 110 -17.36 5.41 -30.58
N SER A 111 -16.73 4.93 -29.50
CA SER A 111 -16.31 3.54 -29.33
C SER A 111 -17.36 2.67 -28.64
N GLY A 112 -18.49 3.27 -28.21
CA GLY A 112 -19.58 2.59 -27.53
C GLY A 112 -19.39 2.43 -26.02
N ASN A 113 -18.37 3.06 -25.43
CA ASN A 113 -18.17 3.09 -23.98
C ASN A 113 -19.18 4.05 -23.34
N TYR A 114 -19.56 3.75 -22.11
CA TYR A 114 -20.46 4.62 -21.34
C TYR A 114 -19.68 5.76 -20.71
N LEU A 115 -20.19 6.99 -20.85
CA LEU A 115 -19.56 8.17 -20.29
C LEU A 115 -20.15 8.46 -18.91
N HIS A 116 -19.29 8.44 -17.89
CA HIS A 116 -19.64 8.81 -16.54
C HIS A 116 -18.96 10.11 -16.14
N ARG A 117 -19.75 11.07 -15.67
CA ARG A 117 -19.26 12.36 -15.21
C ARG A 117 -18.97 12.32 -13.72
N VAL A 118 -17.71 12.56 -13.38
CA VAL A 118 -17.25 12.61 -11.99
C VAL A 118 -17.02 14.06 -11.57
N GLU A 119 -17.60 14.43 -10.43
CA GLU A 119 -17.41 15.75 -9.84
C GLU A 119 -15.98 15.93 -9.34
N ARG A 120 -15.44 17.15 -9.49
CA ARG A 120 -14.05 17.44 -9.13
C ARG A 120 -13.71 17.15 -7.66
N HIS A 121 -14.64 17.43 -6.74
CA HIS A 121 -14.40 17.19 -5.32
C HIS A 121 -14.18 15.68 -5.01
N CYS A 122 -14.85 14.79 -5.75
CA CYS A 122 -14.63 13.35 -5.66
C CYS A 122 -13.23 12.99 -6.18
N LEU A 123 -12.84 13.53 -7.34
CA LEU A 123 -11.50 13.29 -7.92
C LEU A 123 -10.38 13.80 -7.02
N ASP A 124 -10.51 15.00 -6.46
CA ASP A 124 -9.54 15.58 -5.53
C ASP A 124 -9.40 14.69 -4.27
N TYR A 125 -10.52 14.16 -3.75
CA TYR A 125 -10.51 13.21 -2.64
C TYR A 125 -9.83 11.89 -3.04
N TRP A 126 -10.17 11.31 -4.19
CA TRP A 126 -9.60 10.06 -4.69
C TRP A 126 -8.10 10.17 -4.98
N ALA A 127 -7.62 11.32 -5.46
CA ALA A 127 -6.21 11.58 -5.71
C ALA A 127 -5.37 11.47 -4.43
N SER A 128 -5.96 11.87 -3.31
CA SER A 128 -5.36 11.77 -1.98
C SER A 128 -5.61 10.42 -1.30
N HIS A 129 -6.42 9.54 -1.91
CA HIS A 129 -6.77 8.26 -1.33
C HIS A 129 -5.66 7.24 -1.60
N SER A 130 -5.18 6.56 -0.55
CA SER A 130 -4.10 5.57 -0.64
C SER A 130 -4.48 4.28 -1.40
N LEU A 131 -5.72 4.17 -1.88
CA LEU A 131 -6.27 3.00 -2.55
C LEU A 131 -6.95 3.46 -3.84
N SER A 132 -6.74 2.73 -4.92
CA SER A 132 -7.42 2.98 -6.19
C SER A 132 -8.94 2.82 -6.02
N VAL A 133 -9.70 3.81 -6.50
CA VAL A 133 -11.16 3.79 -6.47
C VAL A 133 -11.68 3.13 -7.74
N CYS A 134 -12.70 2.29 -7.61
CA CYS A 134 -13.42 1.71 -8.75
C CYS A 134 -14.83 2.31 -8.86
N VAL A 135 -15.22 2.68 -10.08
CA VAL A 135 -16.56 3.20 -10.38
C VAL A 135 -17.41 2.07 -10.94
N PHE A 136 -18.64 1.95 -10.43
CA PHE A 136 -19.65 1.00 -10.87
C PHE A 136 -20.88 1.74 -11.42
N LEU A 137 -21.31 1.37 -12.62
CA LEU A 137 -22.54 1.88 -13.25
C LEU A 137 -23.59 0.79 -13.31
N PHE A 138 -24.70 0.98 -12.60
CA PHE A 138 -25.84 0.06 -12.66
C PHE A 138 -26.82 0.45 -13.78
N ASP A 139 -27.11 -0.50 -14.67
CA ASP A 139 -28.16 -0.40 -15.69
C ASP A 139 -29.46 -1.01 -15.13
N PRO A 140 -30.47 -0.20 -14.77
CA PRO A 140 -31.72 -0.73 -14.21
C PRO A 140 -32.58 -1.48 -15.24
N ASP A 141 -32.40 -1.23 -16.54
CA ASP A 141 -33.18 -1.86 -17.61
C ASP A 141 -32.66 -3.27 -17.91
N ARG A 142 -31.33 -3.45 -17.86
CA ARG A 142 -30.68 -4.76 -18.08
C ARG A 142 -30.48 -5.55 -16.79
N GLY A 143 -30.34 -4.85 -15.67
CA GLY A 143 -29.95 -5.43 -14.38
C GLY A 143 -28.46 -5.71 -14.26
N ASP A 144 -27.65 -5.23 -15.21
CA ASP A 144 -26.20 -5.43 -15.23
C ASP A 144 -25.48 -4.26 -14.55
N VAL A 145 -24.27 -4.52 -14.04
CA VAL A 145 -23.38 -3.50 -13.51
C VAL A 145 -22.12 -3.46 -14.35
N LEU A 146 -21.73 -2.29 -14.84
CA LEU A 146 -20.46 -2.06 -15.50
C LEU A 146 -19.44 -1.49 -14.51
N TRP A 147 -18.15 -1.72 -14.74
CA TRP A 147 -17.10 -1.23 -13.84
C TRP A 147 -15.85 -0.72 -14.55
N GLN A 148 -15.14 0.21 -13.90
CA GLN A 148 -13.85 0.72 -14.38
C GLN A 148 -13.02 1.25 -13.20
N TRP A 149 -11.71 0.99 -13.24
CA TRP A 149 -10.74 1.61 -12.32
C TRP A 149 -10.51 3.07 -12.67
N VAL A 150 -10.39 3.91 -11.65
CA VAL A 150 -9.99 5.31 -11.85
C VAL A 150 -8.47 5.37 -11.94
N GLU A 151 -7.96 5.58 -13.14
CA GLU A 151 -6.55 5.87 -13.37
C GLU A 151 -6.27 7.36 -13.11
N MET A 152 -5.70 7.63 -11.95
CA MET A 152 -5.23 8.98 -11.58
C MET A 152 -3.84 9.20 -12.15
N GLU A 153 -3.67 9.16 -13.48
CA GLU A 153 -2.46 9.75 -14.04
C GLU A 153 -2.51 11.27 -13.80
N SER A 154 -1.35 11.87 -13.46
CA SER A 154 -1.22 13.29 -13.10
C SER A 154 -1.68 14.22 -14.23
N HIS A 155 -2.97 14.49 -14.29
CA HIS A 155 -3.56 15.35 -15.31
C HIS A 155 -3.68 16.79 -14.81
N ASN A 156 -2.80 17.64 -15.30
CA ASN A 156 -2.81 19.11 -15.16
C ASN A 156 -3.99 19.80 -15.88
N ASN A 157 -5.14 19.14 -16.06
CA ASN A 157 -6.28 19.75 -16.72
C ASN A 157 -7.07 20.64 -15.74
N VAL A 158 -6.70 21.92 -15.75
CA VAL A 158 -7.46 23.01 -15.13
C VAL A 158 -8.74 23.24 -15.95
N GLY A 159 -9.80 22.53 -15.62
CA GLY A 159 -11.14 22.64 -16.22
C GLY A 159 -12.14 21.73 -15.49
N ARG A 160 -13.44 22.07 -15.46
CA ARG A 160 -14.49 21.37 -14.69
C ARG A 160 -14.69 19.91 -15.13
N GLU A 161 -15.18 19.08 -14.20
CA GLU A 161 -15.78 17.72 -14.35
C GLU A 161 -15.02 16.75 -15.29
N GLN A 162 -14.55 15.62 -14.77
CA GLN A 162 -13.90 14.61 -15.62
C GLN A 162 -14.91 13.61 -16.16
N LEU A 163 -14.80 13.28 -17.44
CA LEU A 163 -15.54 12.18 -18.05
C LEU A 163 -14.68 10.91 -17.99
N LEU A 164 -15.20 9.89 -17.33
CA LEU A 164 -14.64 8.55 -17.30
C LEU A 164 -15.35 7.70 -18.35
N ALA A 165 -14.58 7.10 -19.26
CA ALA A 165 -15.09 6.13 -20.22
C ALA A 165 -15.11 4.73 -19.58
N ILE A 166 -16.29 4.11 -19.52
CA ILE A 166 -16.51 2.80 -18.91
C ILE A 166 -16.88 1.80 -20.01
N PRO A 167 -16.01 0.81 -20.30
CA PRO A 167 -16.25 -0.15 -21.37
C PRO A 167 -17.51 -0.98 -21.14
N ALA A 168 -18.32 -1.16 -22.19
CA ALA A 168 -19.52 -2.00 -22.14
C ALA A 168 -19.20 -3.50 -21.90
N SER A 169 -17.95 -3.90 -22.15
CA SER A 169 -17.44 -5.26 -21.88
C SER A 169 -17.12 -5.51 -20.40
N ASN A 170 -16.93 -4.46 -19.60
CA ASN A 170 -16.52 -4.60 -18.20
C ASN A 170 -17.75 -4.85 -17.32
N VAL A 171 -18.36 -6.01 -17.46
CA VAL A 171 -19.52 -6.42 -16.66
C VAL A 171 -19.05 -6.98 -15.32
N LEU A 172 -19.72 -6.60 -14.24
CA LEU A 172 -19.48 -7.12 -12.90
C LEU A 172 -20.24 -8.44 -12.73
N ASP A 173 -19.53 -9.53 -12.93
CA ASP A 173 -20.00 -10.89 -12.68
C ASP A 173 -18.89 -11.73 -12.05
N ALA A 174 -19.12 -13.04 -11.87
CA ALA A 174 -18.14 -13.94 -11.29
C ALA A 174 -16.79 -13.99 -12.04
N SER A 175 -16.79 -13.72 -13.35
CA SER A 175 -15.57 -13.71 -14.18
C SER A 175 -14.70 -12.48 -13.91
N ALA A 176 -15.29 -11.37 -13.49
CA ALA A 176 -14.57 -10.14 -13.15
C ALA A 176 -13.68 -10.29 -11.90
N ARG A 177 -13.91 -11.33 -11.08
CA ARG A 177 -13.18 -11.55 -9.82
C ARG A 177 -11.66 -11.45 -10.00
N LEU A 178 -11.13 -12.13 -11.01
CA LEU A 178 -9.69 -12.20 -11.24
C LEU A 178 -9.11 -10.80 -11.51
N ALA A 179 -9.80 -9.97 -12.30
CA ALA A 179 -9.36 -8.61 -12.59
C ALA A 179 -9.32 -7.72 -11.33
N PHE A 180 -10.27 -7.91 -10.40
CA PHE A 180 -10.23 -7.24 -9.11
C PHE A 180 -9.14 -7.79 -8.20
N GLU A 181 -8.93 -9.10 -8.16
CA GLU A 181 -7.84 -9.72 -7.40
C GLU A 181 -6.49 -9.22 -7.89
N GLU A 182 -6.26 -9.11 -9.19
CA GLU A 182 -5.01 -8.58 -9.77
C GLU A 182 -4.80 -7.10 -9.45
N ALA A 183 -5.84 -6.27 -9.53
CA ALA A 183 -5.74 -4.84 -9.27
C ALA A 183 -5.69 -4.47 -7.78
N ILE A 184 -6.37 -5.22 -6.91
CA ILE A 184 -6.34 -5.07 -5.44
C ILE A 184 -5.18 -5.86 -4.84
N SER A 185 -4.61 -6.81 -5.60
CA SER A 185 -3.32 -7.40 -5.29
C SER A 185 -2.32 -6.27 -5.25
N SER A 186 -2.10 -5.80 -4.03
CA SER A 186 -0.91 -5.14 -3.60
C SER A 186 0.25 -6.01 -4.05
N ASP A 187 0.83 -5.71 -5.22
CA ASP A 187 2.04 -6.34 -5.71
C ASP A 187 2.95 -6.53 -4.50
N PRO A 188 3.28 -7.78 -4.09
CA PRO A 188 4.09 -8.01 -2.91
C PRO A 188 5.37 -7.17 -2.95
N GLN A 189 5.92 -6.91 -4.13
CA GLN A 189 7.06 -6.03 -4.31
C GLN A 189 6.73 -4.57 -4.01
N ARG A 190 5.55 -4.06 -4.38
CA ARG A 190 5.09 -2.71 -4.06
C ARG A 190 4.86 -2.52 -2.55
N LEU A 191 4.28 -3.50 -1.86
CA LEU A 191 4.17 -3.44 -0.39
C LEU A 191 5.53 -3.45 0.28
N LEU A 192 6.44 -4.32 -0.18
CA LEU A 192 7.81 -4.37 0.31
C LEU A 192 8.52 -3.03 0.10
N ARG A 193 8.47 -2.46 -1.12
CA ARG A 193 9.03 -1.13 -1.41
C ARG A 193 8.43 -0.05 -0.50
N SER A 194 7.11 -0.07 -0.28
CA SER A 194 6.45 0.88 0.61
C SER A 194 6.90 0.73 2.06
N ALA A 195 7.00 -0.50 2.58
CA ALA A 195 7.48 -0.74 3.93
C ALA A 195 8.94 -0.29 4.09
N PHE A 196 9.79 -0.60 3.12
CA PHE A 196 11.19 -0.19 3.10
C PHE A 196 11.32 1.34 3.03
N ALA A 197 10.51 2.02 2.21
CA ALA A 197 10.52 3.47 2.14
C ALA A 197 10.08 4.13 3.45
N VAL A 198 9.04 3.61 4.11
CA VAL A 198 8.56 4.12 5.41
C VAL A 198 9.64 3.96 6.49
N ASP A 199 10.31 2.82 6.52
CA ASP A 199 11.31 2.50 7.54
C ASP A 199 12.74 2.89 7.14
N ARG A 200 12.93 3.60 6.01
CA ARG A 200 14.24 3.97 5.47
C ARG A 200 15.15 4.60 6.53
N ALA A 201 14.66 5.61 7.22
CA ALA A 201 15.43 6.30 8.27
C ALA A 201 15.80 5.38 9.45
N LEU A 202 14.96 4.39 9.77
CA LEU A 202 15.27 3.40 10.81
C LEU A 202 16.33 2.41 10.31
N MET A 203 16.19 1.91 9.08
CA MET A 203 17.17 1.01 8.46
C MET A 203 18.55 1.68 8.34
N GLU A 204 18.62 2.94 7.92
CA GLU A 204 19.87 3.71 7.84
C GLU A 204 20.51 3.89 9.22
N ARG A 205 19.70 4.15 10.26
CA ARG A 205 20.19 4.30 11.65
C ARG A 205 20.73 3.00 12.23
N ILE A 206 20.15 1.86 11.86
CA ILE A 206 20.65 0.54 12.26
C ILE A 206 21.90 0.19 11.44
N GLY A 207 21.83 0.35 10.11
CA GLY A 207 22.94 0.10 9.19
C GLY A 207 23.48 -1.32 9.31
N GLU A 208 24.79 -1.44 9.50
CA GLU A 208 25.49 -2.71 9.75
C GLU A 208 25.50 -3.13 11.23
N HIS A 209 24.85 -2.35 12.11
CA HIS A 209 24.75 -2.64 13.53
C HIS A 209 23.48 -3.43 13.87
N THR A 210 23.38 -3.86 15.12
CA THR A 210 22.18 -4.51 15.67
C THR A 210 21.31 -3.51 16.44
N ALA A 211 20.02 -3.79 16.48
CA ALA A 211 19.05 -3.10 17.32
C ALA A 211 18.27 -4.11 18.17
N ILE A 212 17.79 -3.70 19.34
CA ILE A 212 16.92 -4.54 20.17
C ILE A 212 15.48 -4.10 20.01
N PHE A 213 14.63 -5.00 19.53
CA PHE A 213 13.18 -4.79 19.45
C PHE A 213 12.52 -5.53 20.62
N ILE A 214 11.69 -4.82 21.38
CA ILE A 214 10.96 -5.37 22.51
C ILE A 214 9.46 -5.24 22.25
N TRP A 215 8.78 -6.37 22.24
CA TRP A 215 7.33 -6.47 22.04
C TRP A 215 6.63 -6.99 23.28
N ASP A 216 5.46 -6.44 23.56
CA ASP A 216 4.54 -6.96 24.57
C ASP A 216 3.40 -7.71 23.87
N GLU A 217 3.18 -8.97 24.23
CA GLU A 217 2.11 -9.84 23.75
C GLU A 217 1.05 -10.02 24.85
N TRP A 218 -0.23 -9.83 24.49
CA TRP A 218 -1.37 -9.99 25.39
C TRP A 218 -2.37 -11.03 24.86
N GLY A 219 -2.89 -11.85 25.77
CA GLY A 219 -4.09 -12.68 25.56
C GLY A 219 -3.82 -14.10 25.03
N ASP A 220 -4.59 -15.06 25.54
CA ASP A 220 -4.24 -16.50 25.43
C ASP A 220 -4.72 -17.20 24.15
N SER A 221 -5.73 -16.66 23.45
CA SER A 221 -6.36 -17.33 22.29
C SER A 221 -6.28 -16.55 20.98
N SER A 222 -5.96 -15.26 21.06
CA SER A 222 -5.73 -14.39 19.92
C SER A 222 -4.74 -13.32 20.37
N PRO A 223 -3.43 -13.55 20.14
CA PRO A 223 -2.41 -12.68 20.69
C PRO A 223 -2.53 -11.27 20.11
N VAL A 224 -2.35 -10.29 20.98
CA VAL A 224 -2.27 -8.88 20.63
C VAL A 224 -0.87 -8.39 20.93
N PHE A 225 -0.13 -8.04 19.89
CA PHE A 225 1.20 -7.46 20.01
C PHE A 225 1.10 -5.93 20.07
N CYS A 226 1.78 -5.34 21.06
CA CYS A 226 1.74 -3.91 21.32
C CYS A 226 3.02 -3.35 21.92
N ASN A 227 3.03 -2.02 22.10
CA ASN A 227 4.09 -1.28 22.81
C ASN A 227 5.50 -1.61 22.32
N LEU A 228 5.73 -1.57 21.00
CA LEU A 228 7.06 -1.80 20.44
C LEU A 228 8.04 -0.76 21.00
N ARG A 229 9.15 -1.26 21.54
CA ARG A 229 10.29 -0.46 21.98
C ARG A 229 11.50 -0.86 21.16
N ILE A 230 12.20 0.13 20.58
CA ILE A 230 13.40 -0.10 19.79
C ILE A 230 14.56 0.62 20.48
N ILE A 231 15.61 -0.15 20.77
CA ILE A 231 16.84 0.33 21.38
C ILE A 231 17.96 0.20 20.35
N LEU A 232 18.64 1.31 20.09
CA LEU A 232 19.81 1.37 19.21
C LEU A 232 21.08 1.44 20.06
N ASP A 233 22.15 0.76 19.64
CA ASP A 233 23.40 0.58 20.40
C ASP A 233 24.26 1.85 20.56
N ASN A 234 23.81 2.97 20.01
CA ASN A 234 24.53 4.24 19.89
C ASN A 234 24.23 5.26 21.02
N GLY A 235 23.58 4.83 22.11
CA GLY A 235 23.20 5.74 23.21
C GLY A 235 22.06 6.69 22.86
N GLU A 236 21.38 6.43 21.75
CA GLU A 236 20.17 7.11 21.32
C GLU A 236 18.99 6.85 22.27
N PRO A 237 18.01 7.77 22.33
CA PRO A 237 16.79 7.53 23.07
C PRO A 237 16.03 6.33 22.50
N GLU A 238 15.44 5.55 23.40
CA GLU A 238 14.51 4.47 23.09
C GLU A 238 13.35 5.01 22.21
N ILE A 239 13.14 4.38 21.05
CA ILE A 239 12.01 4.69 20.17
C ILE A 239 10.82 3.86 20.65
N ARG A 240 9.67 4.52 20.83
CA ARG A 240 8.43 3.86 21.26
C ARG A 240 7.35 4.02 20.22
N VAL A 241 6.74 2.89 19.85
CA VAL A 241 5.62 2.85 18.91
C VAL A 241 4.46 2.09 19.55
N ASP A 242 3.33 2.78 19.72
CA ASP A 242 2.11 2.23 20.33
C ASP A 242 1.30 1.44 19.30
N TYR A 243 1.82 0.29 18.92
CA TYR A 243 1.08 -0.67 18.12
C TYR A 243 0.02 -1.39 18.95
N ARG A 244 -1.05 -1.84 18.29
CA ARG A 244 -2.02 -2.76 18.86
C ARG A 244 -2.59 -3.66 17.78
N ILE A 245 -1.83 -4.69 17.43
CA ILE A 245 -2.07 -5.53 16.24
C ILE A 245 -2.35 -6.96 16.69
N ARG A 246 -3.34 -7.59 16.07
CA ARG A 246 -3.58 -9.04 16.21
C ARG A 246 -2.79 -9.77 15.14
N ALA A 247 -2.06 -10.79 15.55
CA ALA A 247 -1.38 -11.75 14.68
C ALA A 247 -1.43 -13.12 15.35
N HIS A 248 -1.22 -14.19 14.58
CA HIS A 248 -1.17 -15.55 15.12
C HIS A 248 0.08 -15.77 15.94
N ASP A 249 1.19 -15.16 15.52
CA ASP A 249 2.47 -15.15 16.23
C ASP A 249 3.26 -13.87 15.91
N LEU A 250 4.37 -13.68 16.64
CA LEU A 250 5.23 -12.53 16.43
C LEU A 250 5.94 -12.57 15.06
N HIS A 251 6.14 -13.76 14.48
CA HIS A 251 6.85 -13.90 13.22
C HIS A 251 6.05 -13.33 12.05
N GLU A 252 4.76 -13.65 12.00
CA GLU A 252 3.79 -13.05 11.07
C GLU A 252 3.80 -11.53 11.16
N LEU A 253 3.73 -11.00 12.40
CA LEU A 253 3.77 -9.55 12.64
C LEU A 253 5.06 -8.91 12.12
N MET A 254 6.21 -9.53 12.40
CA MET A 254 7.51 -9.01 11.98
C MET A 254 7.67 -9.04 10.46
N ILE A 255 7.16 -10.05 9.75
CA ILE A 255 7.14 -10.06 8.28
C ILE A 255 6.26 -8.93 7.73
N GLN A 256 5.13 -8.68 8.37
CA GLN A 256 4.18 -7.67 7.92
C GLN A 256 4.69 -6.24 8.12
N LEU A 257 5.29 -5.96 9.29
CA LEU A 257 5.72 -4.60 9.65
C LEU A 257 7.17 -4.31 9.27
N PHE A 258 8.06 -5.28 9.45
CA PHE A 258 9.50 -5.12 9.27
C PHE A 258 10.06 -6.19 8.32
N PRO A 259 9.56 -6.27 7.07
CA PRO A 259 10.04 -7.27 6.11
C PRO A 259 11.53 -7.13 5.76
N TRP A 260 12.13 -5.97 6.07
CA TRP A 260 13.56 -5.70 5.94
C TRP A 260 14.40 -6.29 7.08
N ALA A 261 13.79 -6.73 8.18
CA ALA A 261 14.52 -7.22 9.34
C ALA A 261 14.98 -8.68 9.18
N CYS A 262 16.17 -8.97 9.68
CA CYS A 262 16.61 -10.28 10.13
C CYS A 262 16.64 -10.24 11.65
N TYR A 263 16.15 -11.28 12.35
CA TYR A 263 16.11 -11.23 13.80
C TYR A 263 16.23 -12.59 14.49
N SER A 264 16.64 -12.55 15.74
CA SER A 264 16.70 -13.71 16.63
C SER A 264 16.33 -13.32 18.06
N TYR A 265 15.88 -14.27 18.88
CA TYR A 265 15.57 -14.01 20.28
C TYR A 265 16.86 -13.84 21.09
N VAL A 266 16.95 -12.72 21.83
CA VAL A 266 18.07 -12.46 22.76
C VAL A 266 17.97 -13.37 23.98
N GLU A 267 16.76 -13.56 24.49
CA GLU A 267 16.45 -14.35 25.67
C GLU A 267 15.14 -15.11 25.46
N PRO A 268 14.89 -16.20 26.22
CA PRO A 268 13.58 -16.83 26.26
C PRO A 268 12.47 -15.83 26.63
N ILE A 269 11.28 -16.05 26.10
CA ILE A 269 10.09 -15.21 26.35
C ILE A 269 9.86 -15.10 27.86
N LYS A 270 9.70 -13.86 28.34
CA LYS A 270 9.44 -13.58 29.75
C LYS A 270 7.96 -13.31 29.96
N GLU A 271 7.32 -14.10 30.82
CA GLU A 271 5.94 -13.86 31.24
C GLU A 271 5.92 -12.99 32.50
N TYR A 272 5.17 -11.89 32.44
CA TYR A 272 4.92 -11.00 33.57
C TYR A 272 3.45 -11.06 33.96
N SER A 273 3.21 -11.25 35.27
CA SER A 273 1.87 -11.30 35.88
C SER A 273 0.92 -12.38 35.34
N GLY A 274 1.40 -13.30 34.48
CA GLY A 274 0.59 -14.34 33.85
C GLY A 274 -0.36 -13.84 32.76
N GLU A 275 -0.24 -12.57 32.34
CA GLU A 275 -1.12 -11.96 31.34
C GLU A 275 -0.36 -11.35 30.15
N VAL A 276 0.94 -11.11 30.31
CA VAL A 276 1.79 -10.45 29.31
C VAL A 276 3.04 -11.28 29.06
N ALA A 277 3.29 -11.64 27.81
CA ALA A 277 4.56 -12.19 27.35
C ALA A 277 5.41 -11.07 26.73
N VAL A 278 6.71 -11.05 27.05
CA VAL A 278 7.65 -10.05 26.53
C VAL A 278 8.67 -10.74 25.65
N HIS A 279 8.76 -10.28 24.41
CA HIS A 279 9.67 -10.78 23.38
C HIS A 279 10.79 -9.77 23.20
N MET A 280 12.04 -10.24 23.26
CA MET A 280 13.23 -9.43 23.04
C MET A 280 14.00 -10.00 21.86
N LEU A 281 14.06 -9.22 20.78
CA LEU A 281 14.68 -9.60 19.52
C LEU A 281 15.94 -8.78 19.28
N GLU A 282 17.03 -9.43 18.92
CA GLU A 282 18.16 -8.79 18.25
C GLU A 282 17.84 -8.72 16.77
N VAL A 283 17.93 -7.53 16.20
CA VAL A 283 17.47 -7.19 14.84
C VAL A 283 18.61 -6.57 14.05
N GLU A 284 18.82 -7.09 12.84
CA GLU A 284 19.77 -6.58 11.85
C GLU A 284 19.01 -6.22 10.57
N VAL A 285 19.53 -5.27 9.80
CA VAL A 285 19.02 -5.00 8.45
C VAL A 285 19.44 -6.13 7.54
N ARG A 286 18.49 -6.74 6.82
CA ARG A 286 18.82 -7.82 5.88
C ARG A 286 19.67 -7.27 4.72
N PRO A 287 20.56 -8.08 4.12
CA PRO A 287 21.39 -7.66 2.98
C PRO A 287 20.58 -7.08 1.80
N GLY A 288 19.42 -7.66 1.50
CA GLY A 288 18.56 -7.16 0.42
C GLY A 288 17.94 -5.78 0.71
N ALA A 289 17.79 -5.39 1.98
CA ALA A 289 17.31 -4.06 2.34
C ALA A 289 18.45 -3.03 2.34
N LEU A 290 19.67 -3.43 2.68
CA LEU A 290 20.87 -2.58 2.49
C LEU A 290 21.08 -2.26 1.00
N ALA A 291 20.95 -3.26 0.11
CA ALA A 291 21.02 -3.04 -1.34
C ALA A 291 19.90 -2.13 -1.87
N TYR A 292 18.72 -2.16 -1.23
CA TYR A 292 17.66 -1.21 -1.54
C TYR A 292 18.05 0.22 -1.17
N LEU A 293 18.64 0.44 0.01
CA LEU A 293 19.13 1.77 0.42
C LEU A 293 20.17 2.33 -0.56
N GLU A 294 21.11 1.48 -1.00
CA GLU A 294 22.12 1.85 -2.00
C GLU A 294 21.48 2.24 -3.35
N ALA A 295 20.47 1.48 -3.79
CA ALA A 295 19.73 1.80 -5.01
C ALA A 295 18.97 3.13 -4.89
N GLU A 296 18.33 3.40 -3.75
CA GLU A 296 17.62 4.66 -3.51
C GLU A 296 18.59 5.85 -3.48
N GLU A 297 19.77 5.70 -2.86
CA GLU A 297 20.82 6.73 -2.86
C GLU A 297 21.28 7.08 -4.28
N PHE A 298 21.47 6.07 -5.14
CA PHE A 298 21.80 6.29 -6.56
C PHE A 298 20.66 7.02 -7.30
N LEU A 299 19.41 6.61 -7.09
CA LEU A 299 18.25 7.25 -7.74
C LEU A 299 18.09 8.72 -7.33
N GLU A 300 18.42 9.07 -6.09
CA GLU A 300 18.41 10.44 -5.58
C GLU A 300 19.60 11.28 -6.07
N ALA A 301 20.80 10.70 -6.10
CA ALA A 301 22.01 11.35 -6.57
C ALA A 301 21.99 11.61 -8.10
N GLY A 302 21.25 10.79 -8.85
CA GLY A 302 21.20 10.83 -10.30
C GLY A 302 22.40 10.14 -10.96
N TYR A 303 22.45 10.18 -12.30
CA TYR A 303 23.54 9.56 -13.04
C TYR A 303 24.87 10.28 -12.69
N PRO A 304 25.92 9.55 -12.29
CA PRO A 304 27.19 10.17 -11.91
C PRO A 304 27.80 10.92 -13.10
N GLU A 305 28.50 12.03 -12.83
CA GLU A 305 29.28 12.73 -13.87
C GLU A 305 30.49 11.88 -14.28
N GLU A 306 30.26 10.94 -15.20
CA GLU A 306 31.29 10.11 -15.80
C GLU A 306 31.75 10.72 -17.12
N SER A 307 33.06 10.69 -17.36
CA SER A 307 33.60 11.03 -18.68
C SER A 307 33.14 10.00 -19.69
N ASP A 308 32.74 10.47 -20.88
CA ASP A 308 32.44 9.59 -22.01
C ASP A 308 33.56 8.55 -22.17
N PRO A 309 33.21 7.26 -22.33
CA PRO A 309 34.21 6.24 -22.57
C PRO A 309 35.02 6.63 -23.80
N ALA A 310 36.34 6.51 -23.71
CA ALA A 310 37.20 6.74 -24.86
C ALA A 310 36.68 5.89 -26.02
N SER A 311 36.35 6.54 -27.14
CA SER A 311 36.03 5.80 -28.35
C SER A 311 37.22 4.87 -28.62
N PRO A 312 36.99 3.57 -28.88
CA PRO A 312 38.08 2.67 -29.20
C PRO A 312 38.90 3.31 -30.32
N GLU A 313 40.23 3.29 -30.19
CA GLU A 313 41.08 3.75 -31.27
C GLU A 313 40.62 3.04 -32.55
N THR A 314 40.37 3.82 -33.60
CA THR A 314 40.18 3.24 -34.93
C THR A 314 41.47 2.52 -35.28
N GLU A 315 41.59 1.25 -34.93
CA GLU A 315 42.40 0.33 -35.71
C GLU A 315 41.93 0.52 -37.15
N ASP A 316 42.90 0.67 -38.07
CA ASP A 316 42.74 0.98 -39.50
C ASP A 316 41.93 -0.12 -40.26
N TYR A 317 40.71 -0.41 -39.83
CA TYR A 317 39.85 -1.43 -40.39
C TYR A 317 39.03 -0.93 -41.58
N ILE A 318 39.04 0.39 -41.82
CA ILE A 318 38.32 1.03 -42.92
C ILE A 318 39.24 2.11 -43.47
N THR A 319 39.73 1.91 -44.69
CA THR A 319 40.40 2.96 -45.44
C THR A 319 39.43 4.11 -45.74
N ALA A 320 39.94 5.33 -45.94
CA ALA A 320 39.09 6.48 -46.27
C ALA A 320 38.19 6.25 -47.50
N GLU A 321 38.60 5.38 -48.43
CA GLU A 321 37.77 4.95 -49.57
C GLU A 321 36.59 4.05 -49.16
N GLU A 322 36.82 3.10 -48.25
CA GLU A 322 35.79 2.20 -47.72
C GLU A 322 34.78 2.96 -46.86
N GLU A 323 35.24 3.93 -46.07
CA GLU A 323 34.36 4.82 -45.29
C GLU A 323 33.49 5.68 -46.23
N ALA A 324 34.11 6.28 -47.25
CA ALA A 324 33.39 7.05 -48.25
C ALA A 324 32.42 6.19 -49.07
N ALA A 325 32.73 4.92 -49.33
CA ALA A 325 31.82 3.98 -49.98
C ALA A 325 30.63 3.61 -49.08
N PHE A 326 30.87 3.36 -47.79
CA PHE A 326 29.84 3.11 -46.79
C PHE A 326 28.84 4.28 -46.69
N TRP A 327 29.32 5.52 -46.56
CA TRP A 327 28.44 6.70 -46.52
C TRP A 327 27.75 6.99 -47.85
N ARG A 328 28.39 6.68 -49.00
CA ARG A 328 27.74 6.77 -50.32
C ARG A 328 26.58 5.78 -50.47
N SER A 329 26.70 4.55 -49.95
CA SER A 329 25.62 3.56 -49.99
C SER A 329 24.40 3.90 -49.13
N ARG A 330 24.57 4.75 -48.09
CA ARG A 330 23.49 5.21 -47.22
C ARG A 330 22.80 6.50 -47.69
N LYS A 331 23.40 7.22 -48.64
CA LYS A 331 22.69 8.30 -49.34
C LYS A 331 21.76 7.66 -50.38
N THR A 332 20.54 7.35 -49.97
CA THR A 332 19.43 7.10 -50.91
C THR A 332 19.35 8.30 -51.86
N PRO A 333 19.23 8.12 -53.19
CA PRO A 333 18.99 9.26 -54.06
C PRO A 333 17.66 9.88 -53.65
N ALA A 334 17.67 11.18 -53.36
CA ALA A 334 16.46 11.96 -53.20
C ALA A 334 15.60 11.74 -54.45
N SER A 335 14.49 11.04 -54.28
CA SER A 335 13.56 10.74 -55.36
C SER A 335 12.87 12.03 -55.80
N GLY A 336 13.17 12.43 -57.04
CA GLY A 336 12.23 13.02 -57.98
C GLY A 336 11.82 14.47 -57.76
N ASP A 337 12.33 15.33 -58.63
CA ASP A 337 11.76 16.64 -58.98
C ASP A 337 10.28 16.54 -59.44
N PRO A 338 9.52 17.65 -59.36
CA PRO A 338 8.11 17.72 -59.74
C PRO A 338 7.95 17.87 -61.26
N GLU A 339 7.10 17.05 -61.88
CA GLU A 339 6.66 17.27 -63.26
C GLU A 339 5.19 17.72 -63.32
N SER A 340 5.04 18.89 -63.95
CA SER A 340 3.94 19.38 -64.81
C SER A 340 2.54 19.64 -64.24
#